data_AF-A0A9D2ZYB7-F1
#
_entry.id   AF-A0A9D2ZYB7-F1
#
_cell.length_a   1.000
_cell.length_b   1.000
_cell.length_c   1.000
_cell.angle_alpha   90.00
_cell.angle_beta   90.00
_cell.angle_gamma   90.00
#
_symmetry.space_group_name_H-M   'P 1'
#
loop_
_entity.id
_entity.type
_entity.pdbx_description
1 polymer ?
#
loop_
_entity_poly.entity_id
_entity_poly.type
_entity_poly.pdbx_seq_one_letter_code
_entity_poly.pdbx_strand_id
1 'polypeptide(L)'
;MNSSNYIGLTEAELDQPIYRIFSLERFFQVLDKKQLTLVKPHLWDDSFENVLLKSEFKTASNETAVFEAHDSVYGQCWTRHAESDAMWRIYSPHKSGVKLQTTPRKLLETLQANIHENP
;
A
#
# COMPACT_ATOMS: atom_id res chain seq x y z
N MET A 1 -9.43 -3.08 -20.65
CA MET A 1 -8.59 -3.15 -19.44
C MET A 1 -9.23 -4.16 -18.52
N ASN A 2 -8.54 -5.27 -18.22
CA ASN A 2 -9.09 -6.35 -17.41
C ASN A 2 -9.30 -5.86 -15.97
N SER A 3 -10.54 -5.93 -15.49
CA SER A 3 -10.99 -5.58 -14.13
C SER A 3 -10.41 -6.47 -13.02
N SER A 4 -9.31 -7.19 -13.29
CA SER A 4 -8.87 -8.33 -12.47
C SER A 4 -7.95 -7.97 -11.30
N ASN A 5 -7.49 -6.72 -11.19
CA ASN A 5 -6.49 -6.29 -10.21
C ASN A 5 -7.02 -5.29 -9.17
N TYR A 6 -8.33 -5.05 -9.14
CA TYR A 6 -8.97 -4.23 -8.11
C TYR A 6 -9.90 -5.12 -7.28
N ILE A 7 -9.72 -5.08 -5.96
CA ILE A 7 -10.55 -5.84 -5.01
C ILE A 7 -11.31 -4.83 -4.15
N GLY A 8 -12.63 -4.97 -4.08
CA GLY A 8 -13.46 -4.14 -3.21
C GLY A 8 -13.55 -2.65 -3.59
N LEU A 9 -13.32 -2.31 -4.87
CA LEU A 9 -13.46 -0.96 -5.40
C LEU A 9 -14.44 -0.94 -6.58
N THR A 10 -15.32 0.07 -6.61
CA THR A 10 -16.20 0.34 -7.76
C THR A 10 -15.47 1.16 -8.83
N GLU A 11 -15.94 1.13 -10.08
CA GLU A 11 -15.35 1.95 -11.17
C GLU A 11 -15.31 3.44 -10.83
N ALA A 12 -16.34 3.97 -10.17
CA ALA A 12 -16.39 5.36 -9.74
C ALA A 12 -15.31 5.71 -8.70
N GLU A 13 -14.87 4.73 -7.89
CA GLU A 13 -13.85 4.90 -6.85
C GLU A 13 -12.41 4.81 -7.39
N LEU A 14 -12.21 4.22 -8.57
CA LEU A 14 -10.87 4.07 -9.17
C LEU A 14 -10.21 5.40 -9.51
N ASP A 15 -11.02 6.43 -9.72
CA ASP A 15 -10.58 7.78 -10.07
C ASP A 15 -10.78 8.77 -8.91
N GLN A 16 -11.19 8.29 -7.73
CA GLN A 16 -11.26 9.12 -6.53
C GLN A 16 -9.87 9.28 -5.88
N PRO A 17 -9.61 10.44 -5.23
CA PRO A 17 -8.36 10.68 -4.54
C PRO A 17 -8.11 9.69 -3.40
N ILE A 18 -6.90 9.16 -3.35
CA ILE A 18 -6.32 8.46 -2.22
C ILE A 18 -5.05 9.17 -1.76
N TYR A 19 -4.74 9.01 -0.48
CA TYR A 19 -3.70 9.78 0.20
C TYR A 19 -2.74 8.86 0.94
N ARG A 20 -1.47 9.28 1.00
CA ARG A 20 -0.44 8.64 1.82
C ARG A 20 0.44 9.72 2.42
N ILE A 21 0.75 9.58 3.70
CA ILE A 21 1.70 10.44 4.42
C ILE A 21 2.96 9.63 4.67
N PHE A 22 4.12 10.25 4.43
CA PHE A 22 5.43 9.66 4.68
C PHE A 22 6.48 10.78 4.78
N SER A 23 7.70 10.45 5.21
CA SER A 23 8.74 11.46 5.49
C SER A 23 9.18 12.22 4.24
N LEU A 24 9.59 13.48 4.43
CA LEU A 24 10.15 14.33 3.38
C LEU A 24 11.41 13.70 2.73
N GLU A 25 12.22 12.99 3.51
CA GLU A 25 13.37 12.24 3.00
C GLU A 25 12.95 11.21 1.95
N ARG A 26 11.93 10.40 2.27
CA ARG A 26 11.39 9.40 1.36
C ARG A 26 10.76 10.06 0.14
N PHE A 27 10.17 11.24 0.27
CA PHE A 27 9.68 12.01 -0.87
C PHE A 27 10.80 12.42 -1.82
N PHE A 28 11.91 12.96 -1.31
CA PHE A 28 13.06 13.27 -2.16
C PHE A 28 13.65 12.01 -2.80
N GLN A 29 13.70 10.87 -2.10
CA GLN A 29 14.14 9.60 -2.69
C GLN A 29 13.25 9.16 -3.86
N VAL A 30 11.92 9.33 -3.76
CA VAL A 30 11.00 9.01 -4.86
C VAL A 30 11.24 9.92 -6.06
N LEU A 31 11.50 11.21 -5.84
CA LEU A 31 11.80 12.16 -6.92
C LEU A 31 13.14 11.87 -7.61
N ASP A 32 14.17 11.56 -6.82
CA ASP A 32 15.52 11.28 -7.30
C ASP A 32 15.59 9.95 -8.05
N LYS A 33 15.12 8.87 -7.42
CA LYS A 33 15.19 7.51 -7.96
C LYS A 33 14.09 7.19 -8.96
N LYS A 34 13.02 8.00 -9.00
CA LYS A 34 11.80 7.76 -9.80
C LYS A 34 11.17 6.39 -9.55
N GLN A 35 11.29 5.88 -8.32
CA GLN A 35 10.83 4.55 -7.93
C GLN A 35 9.87 4.64 -6.75
N LEU A 36 8.75 3.91 -6.84
CA LEU A 36 7.83 3.74 -5.72
C LEU A 36 8.31 2.60 -4.83
N THR A 37 8.56 2.88 -3.55
CA THR A 37 9.00 1.87 -2.59
C THR A 37 7.79 1.12 -2.01
N LEU A 38 7.84 -0.21 -2.12
CA LEU A 38 6.94 -1.13 -1.42
C LEU A 38 7.65 -1.64 -0.15
N VAL A 39 6.92 -1.80 0.95
CA VAL A 39 7.47 -2.27 2.23
C VAL A 39 6.78 -3.57 2.61
N LYS A 40 7.51 -4.48 3.25
CA LYS A 40 6.92 -5.70 3.81
C LYS A 40 5.85 -5.32 4.84
N PRO A 41 4.62 -5.83 4.74
CA PRO A 41 3.56 -5.49 5.68
C PRO A 41 3.96 -5.68 7.15
N HIS A 42 4.75 -6.70 7.49
CA HIS A 42 5.15 -6.93 8.89
C HIS A 42 6.00 -5.82 9.52
N LEU A 43 6.55 -4.90 8.72
CA LEU A 43 7.30 -3.72 9.17
C LEU A 43 6.39 -2.49 9.38
N TRP A 44 5.09 -2.60 9.12
CA TRP A 44 4.14 -1.52 9.34
C TRP A 44 3.80 -1.41 10.83
N ASP A 45 3.71 -0.18 11.33
CA ASP A 45 3.40 0.09 12.74
C ASP A 45 1.96 -0.29 13.11
N ASP A 46 1.05 -0.35 12.13
CA ASP A 46 -0.33 -0.77 12.35
C ASP A 46 -0.44 -2.31 12.37
N SER A 47 -0.77 -2.85 13.54
CA SER A 47 -0.95 -4.28 13.76
C SER A 47 -2.15 -4.86 13.01
N PHE A 48 -3.17 -4.04 12.70
CA PHE A 48 -4.37 -4.49 11.98
C PHE A 48 -4.12 -4.73 10.49
N GLU A 49 -3.18 -4.01 9.89
CA GLU A 49 -2.88 -4.14 8.46
C GLU A 49 -2.17 -5.47 8.11
N ASN A 50 -1.67 -6.20 9.12
CA ASN A 50 -1.04 -7.50 8.97
C ASN A 50 -1.94 -8.70 9.31
N VAL A 51 -3.15 -8.47 9.79
CA VAL A 51 -4.00 -9.54 10.35
C VAL A 51 -4.28 -10.60 9.30
N LEU A 52 -4.64 -10.21 8.07
CA LEU A 52 -4.95 -11.16 6.99
C LEU A 52 -3.75 -12.05 6.63
N LEU A 53 -2.55 -11.48 6.57
CA LEU A 53 -1.34 -12.23 6.21
C LEU A 53 -0.85 -13.14 7.34
N LYS A 54 -1.19 -12.83 8.59
CA LYS A 54 -0.86 -13.63 9.78
C LYS A 54 -1.98 -14.58 10.19
N SER A 55 -3.12 -14.56 9.51
CA SER A 55 -4.28 -15.38 9.87
C SER A 55 -4.09 -16.83 9.44
N GLU A 56 -4.47 -17.72 10.34
CA GLU A 56 -4.69 -19.13 10.06
C GLU A 56 -6.04 -19.31 9.38
N PHE A 57 -6.09 -20.09 8.30
CA PHE A 57 -7.33 -20.44 7.62
C PHE A 57 -7.47 -21.96 7.52
N LYS A 58 -8.72 -22.42 7.45
CA LYS A 58 -9.04 -23.83 7.23
C LYS A 58 -9.09 -24.13 5.75
N THR A 59 -8.33 -25.11 5.31
CA THR A 59 -8.41 -25.65 3.96
C THR A 59 -9.68 -26.48 3.79
N ALA A 60 -10.01 -26.84 2.55
CA ALA A 60 -11.11 -27.77 2.28
C ALA A 60 -10.91 -29.16 2.94
N SER A 61 -9.66 -29.54 3.26
CA SER A 61 -9.28 -30.75 4.01
C SER A 61 -9.38 -30.58 5.54
N ASN A 62 -9.86 -29.43 6.04
CA ASN A 62 -9.96 -29.08 7.46
C ASN A 62 -8.60 -28.92 8.18
N GLU A 63 -7.51 -28.83 7.41
CA GLU A 63 -6.17 -28.54 7.91
C GLU A 63 -6.03 -27.04 8.17
N THR A 64 -5.22 -26.70 9.18
CA THR A 64 -4.85 -25.30 9.42
C THR A 64 -3.71 -24.93 8.50
N ALA A 65 -3.93 -23.94 7.63
CA ALA A 65 -2.90 -23.38 6.77
C ALA A 65 -2.66 -21.90 7.14
N VAL A 66 -1.43 -21.46 6.92
CA VAL A 66 -1.02 -20.06 7.03
C VAL A 66 -0.62 -19.59 5.64
N PHE A 67 -0.76 -18.30 5.36
CA PHE A 67 -0.28 -17.71 4.13
C PHE A 67 1.26 -17.78 4.08
N GLU A 68 1.85 -18.80 3.44
CA GLU A 68 3.32 -18.93 3.32
C GLU A 68 3.96 -17.70 2.65
N ALA A 69 3.23 -17.06 1.74
CA ALA A 69 3.69 -15.88 1.02
C ALA A 69 3.74 -14.59 1.87
N HIS A 70 3.36 -14.61 3.16
CA HIS A 70 3.33 -13.40 4.00
C HIS A 70 4.67 -12.63 4.02
N ASP A 71 5.80 -13.32 3.92
CA ASP A 71 7.14 -12.72 3.88
C ASP A 71 7.61 -12.30 2.48
N SER A 72 6.87 -12.71 1.45
CA SER A 72 7.12 -12.42 0.03
C SER A 72 6.18 -11.33 -0.52
N VAL A 73 5.29 -10.78 0.30
CA VAL A 73 4.41 -9.68 -0.06
C VAL A 73 5.08 -8.35 0.30
N TYR A 74 5.03 -7.41 -0.65
CA TYR A 74 5.40 -6.01 -0.44
C TYR A 74 4.22 -5.14 -0.83
N GLY A 75 3.93 -4.09 -0.05
CA GLY A 75 2.77 -3.24 -0.28
C GLY A 75 2.98 -1.78 0.10
N GLN A 76 1.93 -1.00 -0.14
CA GLN A 76 1.79 0.37 0.35
C GLN A 76 0.37 0.55 0.89
N CYS A 77 0.24 1.22 2.03
CA CYS A 77 -1.06 1.64 2.54
C CYS A 77 -1.44 3.04 2.02
N TRP A 78 -2.72 3.20 1.69
CA TRP A 78 -3.33 4.44 1.23
C TRP A 78 -4.70 4.61 1.88
N THR A 79 -5.08 5.84 2.18
CA THR A 79 -6.38 6.18 2.79
C THR A 79 -7.24 7.02 1.86
N ARG A 80 -8.56 6.93 1.99
CA ARG A 80 -9.53 7.84 1.34
C ARG A 80 -9.74 9.13 2.14
N HIS A 81 -9.26 9.19 3.37
CA HIS A 81 -9.42 10.35 4.23
C HIS A 81 -8.38 11.42 3.87
N ALA A 82 -8.85 12.55 3.33
CA ALA A 82 -8.00 13.66 2.94
C ALA A 82 -7.29 14.31 4.15
N GLU A 83 -7.98 14.40 5.28
CA GLU A 83 -7.49 15.10 6.47
C GLU A 83 -7.74 14.25 7.73
N SER A 84 -6.65 13.93 8.43
CA SER A 84 -6.72 13.30 9.74
C SER A 84 -5.48 13.71 10.54
N ASP A 85 -5.69 14.44 11.63
CA ASP A 85 -4.61 14.84 12.54
C ASP A 85 -3.87 13.63 13.11
N ALA A 86 -4.61 12.55 13.42
CA ALA A 86 -4.04 11.28 13.86
C ALA A 86 -3.05 10.70 12.83
N MET A 87 -3.38 10.76 11.53
CA MET A 87 -2.50 10.27 10.47
C MET A 87 -1.19 11.08 10.39
N TRP A 88 -1.26 12.41 10.58
CA TRP A 88 -0.05 13.23 10.64
C TRP A 88 0.83 12.87 11.85
N ARG A 89 0.25 12.59 13.01
CA ARG A 89 1.04 12.19 14.20
C ARG A 89 1.69 10.82 14.02
N ILE A 90 0.99 9.87 13.42
CA ILE A 90 1.49 8.50 13.19
C ILE A 90 2.59 8.50 12.12
N TYR A 91 2.33 9.11 10.96
CA TYR A 91 3.20 8.99 9.78
C TYR A 91 4.20 10.15 9.60
N SER A 92 4.15 11.17 10.46
CA SER A 92 5.08 12.31 10.47
C SER A 92 5.56 12.62 11.90
N PRO A 93 6.27 11.68 12.56
CA PRO A 93 6.69 11.83 13.97
C PRO A 93 7.58 13.05 14.21
N HIS A 94 8.39 13.43 13.23
CA HIS A 94 9.27 14.61 13.29
C HIS A 94 8.65 15.88 12.69
N LYS A 95 7.34 15.89 12.43
CA LYS A 95 6.62 17.00 11.76
C LYS A 95 7.20 17.42 10.39
N SER A 96 7.93 16.50 9.76
CA SER A 96 8.58 16.66 8.45
C SER A 96 8.00 15.71 7.41
N GLY A 97 6.71 15.38 7.53
CA GLY A 97 6.01 14.55 6.55
C GLY A 97 5.45 15.36 5.40
N VAL A 98 5.24 14.68 4.29
CA VAL A 98 4.48 15.20 3.15
C VAL A 98 3.29 14.29 2.88
N LYS A 99 2.22 14.87 2.35
CA LYS A 99 1.02 14.14 1.91
C LYS A 99 1.03 14.04 0.39
N LEU A 100 1.09 12.83 -0.13
CA LEU A 100 0.84 12.56 -1.54
C LEU A 100 -0.65 12.35 -1.78
N GLN A 101 -1.09 12.74 -2.97
CA GLN A 101 -2.41 12.45 -3.52
C GLN A 101 -2.25 11.76 -4.88
N THR A 102 -2.99 10.68 -5.10
CA THR A 102 -3.09 9.99 -6.39
C THR A 102 -4.49 9.36 -6.53
N THR A 103 -4.71 8.56 -7.57
CA THR A 103 -5.91 7.72 -7.71
C THR A 103 -5.50 6.24 -7.78
N PRO A 104 -6.37 5.29 -7.36
CA PRO A 104 -6.12 3.86 -7.49
C PRO A 104 -5.74 3.45 -8.93
N ARG A 105 -6.42 4.02 -9.93
CA ARG A 105 -6.14 3.75 -11.35
C ARG A 105 -4.71 4.15 -11.73
N LYS A 106 -4.36 5.41 -11.48
CA LYS A 106 -3.03 5.95 -11.79
C LYS A 106 -1.92 5.21 -11.06
N LEU A 107 -2.15 4.84 -9.79
CA LEU A 107 -1.17 4.10 -8.99
C LEU A 107 -0.89 2.71 -9.59
N LEU A 108 -1.94 1.96 -9.94
CA LEU A 108 -1.77 0.63 -10.53
C LEU A 108 -1.09 0.70 -11.90
N GLU A 109 -1.51 1.63 -12.77
CA GLU A 109 -0.90 1.84 -14.09
C GLU A 109 0.60 2.17 -13.96
N THR A 110 0.95 3.02 -13.00
CA THR A 110 2.36 3.38 -12.72
C THR A 110 3.14 2.14 -12.26
N LEU A 111 2.59 1.33 -11.36
CA LEU A 111 3.27 0.11 -10.90
C LEU A 111 3.46 -0.88 -12.07
N GLN A 112 2.44 -1.11 -12.88
CA GLN A 112 2.49 -2.04 -14.01
C GLN A 112 3.51 -1.64 -15.08
N ALA A 113 3.62 -0.34 -15.38
CA ALA A 113 4.61 0.16 -16.33
C ALA A 113 6.06 -0.13 -15.87
N ASN A 114 6.30 -0.20 -14.56
CA ASN A 114 7.64 -0.34 -13.98
C ASN A 114 8.02 -1.80 -13.63
N ILE A 115 7.12 -2.78 -13.80
CA ILE A 115 7.42 -4.20 -13.52
C ILE A 115 8.40 -4.81 -14.56
N HIS A 116 8.51 -4.22 -15.75
CA HIS A 116 9.29 -4.80 -16.86
C HIS A 116 10.74 -4.28 -16.98
N GLU A 117 11.14 -3.31 -16.14
CA GLU A 117 12.43 -2.64 -16.30
C GLU A 117 13.60 -3.26 -15.52
N ASN A 118 13.36 -4.25 -14.65
CA ASN A 118 14.44 -4.96 -13.94
C ASN A 118 14.14 -6.47 -13.82
N PRO A 119 14.66 -7.31 -14.73
CA PRO A 119 14.71 -8.76 -14.55
C PRO A 119 15.69 -9.20 -13.45
#